data_AF-A0A537N8Y9-F1
#
_entry.id   AF-A0A537N8Y9-F1
#
_cell.length_a   1.000
_cell.length_b   1.000
_cell.length_c   1.000
_cell.angle_alpha   90.00
_cell.angle_beta   90.00
_cell.angle_gamma   90.00
#
_symmetry.space_group_name_H-M   'P 1'
#
loop_
_entity.id
_entity.type
_entity.pdbx_description
1 polymer ?
#
loop_
_entity_poly.entity_id
_entity_poly.type
_entity_poly.pdbx_seq_one_letter_code
_entity_poly.pdbx_strand_id
1 'polypeptide(L)'
;MPLMSLGRLETVDLRDIWTTEATDFTPWLARSENLAVLGKTLGIELELEAQERAVGPFRADLLCKDIGTGRWVLIENQLERTDHVHLGQLLTYASGLEAVTIVWIAARFTEEHRSTLDWLNRITDESFRFFGLEVELWRIGASAAAPKFNIVSKPNDWSHSVAHAARAIDDAELSETRVFQRNYWAGLNQALQHAGGPVSGDRKPQPQPWMTYAIGRSGFQLQTVMSRPKSHVRAELAILADQAKDYLARLQTQKDEIERELGFPLKWEEVPGRHETRVSSELTNVDPETESDWPRQHDWLANRLNALHRVFATRVRTLELASSPASA
;
A
#
# COMPACT_ATOMS: atom_id res chain seq x y z
N MET A 1 -39.07 -15.77 -8.69
CA MET A 1 -37.96 -15.24 -7.87
C MET A 1 -38.55 -14.32 -6.82
N PRO A 2 -38.16 -14.39 -5.54
CA PRO A 2 -38.61 -13.41 -4.56
C PRO A 2 -38.12 -12.02 -4.99
N LEU A 3 -38.97 -11.00 -4.90
CA LEU A 3 -38.55 -9.62 -5.15
C LEU A 3 -37.44 -9.27 -4.14
N MET A 4 -36.24 -8.95 -4.63
CA MET A 4 -35.19 -8.38 -3.80
C MET A 4 -35.62 -6.95 -3.40
N SER A 5 -35.77 -6.71 -2.10
CA SER A 5 -36.06 -5.36 -1.57
C SER A 5 -34.77 -4.55 -1.46
N LEU A 6 -34.79 -3.32 -1.97
CA LEU A 6 -33.68 -2.37 -1.84
C LEU A 6 -33.91 -1.46 -0.62
N GLY A 7 -32.86 -1.25 0.18
CA GLY A 7 -32.87 -0.28 1.28
C GLY A 7 -32.81 1.16 0.78
N ARG A 8 -33.20 2.11 1.64
CA ARG A 8 -33.10 3.55 1.38
C ARG A 8 -31.93 4.14 2.16
N LEU A 9 -31.28 5.13 1.56
CA LEU A 9 -30.27 5.95 2.23
C LEU A 9 -30.94 6.98 3.12
N GLU A 10 -30.47 7.08 4.35
CA GLU A 10 -30.93 8.05 5.35
C GLU A 10 -29.74 8.89 5.82
N THR A 11 -29.93 10.21 5.90
CA THR A 11 -28.95 11.12 6.49
C THR A 11 -28.96 10.99 8.01
N VAL A 12 -27.78 11.02 8.62
CA VAL A 12 -27.58 11.07 10.07
C VAL A 12 -26.95 12.42 10.42
N ASP A 13 -27.39 13.05 11.51
CA ASP A 13 -26.78 14.29 11.97
C ASP A 13 -25.33 14.02 12.41
N LEU A 14 -24.40 14.90 12.06
CA LEU A 14 -23.00 14.75 12.45
C LEU A 14 -22.85 14.73 13.97
N ARG A 15 -23.64 15.54 14.69
CA ARG A 15 -23.61 15.66 16.15
C ARG A 15 -24.14 14.43 16.86
N ASP A 16 -24.85 13.53 16.17
CA ASP A 16 -25.28 12.25 16.74
C ASP A 16 -24.10 11.27 16.92
N ILE A 17 -23.01 11.45 16.16
CA ILE A 17 -21.82 10.58 16.18
C ILE A 17 -20.58 11.33 16.70
N TRP A 18 -20.41 12.59 16.32
CA TRP A 18 -19.28 13.43 16.70
C TRP A 18 -19.79 14.65 17.48
N THR A 19 -19.62 14.63 18.80
CA THR A 19 -19.98 15.73 19.69
C THR A 19 -19.08 16.93 19.46
N THR A 20 -17.76 16.72 19.31
CA THR A 20 -16.81 17.80 19.00
C THR A 20 -15.73 17.35 18.01
N GLU A 21 -15.11 18.33 17.37
CA GLU A 21 -13.96 18.15 16.48
C GLU A 21 -12.80 17.49 17.24
N ALA A 22 -12.34 18.14 18.31
CA ALA A 22 -11.14 17.75 19.04
C ALA A 22 -11.23 16.36 19.69
N THR A 23 -12.40 15.96 20.21
CA THR A 23 -12.54 14.67 20.91
C THR A 23 -13.00 13.53 20.01
N ASP A 24 -13.75 13.84 18.95
CA ASP A 24 -14.46 12.82 18.19
C ASP A 24 -14.08 12.83 16.71
N PHE A 25 -14.29 13.95 16.01
CA PHE A 25 -14.12 13.98 14.56
C PHE A 25 -12.65 13.93 14.12
N THR A 26 -11.79 14.77 14.69
CA THR A 26 -10.35 14.79 14.36
C THR A 26 -9.68 13.46 14.69
N PRO A 27 -9.87 12.84 15.88
CA PRO A 27 -9.28 11.54 16.19
C PRO A 27 -9.87 10.39 15.35
N TRP A 28 -11.15 10.48 14.97
CA TRP A 28 -11.74 9.54 14.03
C TRP A 28 -11.11 9.69 12.65
N LEU A 29 -11.02 10.90 12.12
CA LEU A 29 -10.51 11.18 10.79
C LEU A 29 -9.05 10.74 10.66
N ALA A 30 -8.24 10.91 11.71
CA ALA A 30 -6.83 10.55 11.76
C ALA A 30 -6.55 9.04 11.64
N ARG A 31 -7.55 8.16 11.81
CA ARG A 31 -7.34 6.70 11.68
C ARG A 31 -7.06 6.34 10.22
N SER A 32 -6.15 5.39 10.02
CA SER A 32 -5.70 4.97 8.68
C SER A 32 -6.85 4.57 7.76
N GLU A 33 -7.86 3.86 8.28
CA GLU A 33 -9.04 3.47 7.51
C GLU A 33 -9.92 4.65 7.06
N ASN A 34 -9.97 5.73 7.85
CA ASN A 34 -10.79 6.90 7.55
C ASN A 34 -10.05 7.89 6.64
N LEU A 35 -8.74 8.05 6.85
CA LEU A 35 -7.87 8.74 5.89
C LEU A 35 -7.88 8.05 4.52
N ALA A 36 -7.99 6.72 4.46
CA ALA A 36 -8.14 6.01 3.18
C ALA A 36 -9.44 6.38 2.46
N VAL A 37 -10.54 6.62 3.18
CA VAL A 37 -11.80 7.11 2.58
C VAL A 37 -11.64 8.53 2.05
N LEU A 38 -11.04 9.43 2.83
CA LEU A 38 -10.76 10.80 2.40
C LEU A 38 -9.81 10.84 1.20
N GLY A 39 -8.71 10.10 1.26
CA GLY A 39 -7.71 9.98 0.21
C GLY A 39 -8.32 9.45 -1.08
N LYS A 40 -9.19 8.44 -1.02
CA LYS A 40 -9.95 7.96 -2.17
C LYS A 40 -10.86 9.03 -2.78
N THR A 41 -11.54 9.83 -1.95
CA THR A 41 -12.38 10.94 -2.43
C THR A 41 -11.55 11.99 -3.14
N LEU A 42 -10.40 12.34 -2.57
CA LEU A 42 -9.50 13.33 -3.14
C LEU A 42 -8.81 12.79 -4.40
N GLY A 43 -8.43 11.51 -4.43
CA GLY A 43 -7.56 10.92 -5.45
C GLY A 43 -6.07 10.98 -5.06
N ILE A 44 -5.75 10.93 -3.77
CA ILE A 44 -4.38 10.93 -3.22
C ILE A 44 -4.25 9.89 -2.11
N GLU A 45 -3.04 9.35 -1.90
CA GLU A 45 -2.75 8.44 -0.80
C GLU A 45 -2.22 9.22 0.42
N LEU A 46 -2.98 9.22 1.51
CA LEU A 46 -2.65 9.99 2.71
C LEU A 46 -2.00 9.11 3.78
N GLU A 47 -0.83 9.54 4.27
CA GLU A 47 -0.19 9.03 5.48
C GLU A 47 -0.27 10.08 6.59
N LEU A 48 -0.76 9.70 7.77
CA LEU A 48 -0.81 10.61 8.93
C LEU A 48 0.60 10.84 9.47
N GLU A 49 0.95 12.11 9.66
CA GLU A 49 2.26 12.49 10.21
C GLU A 49 2.12 13.11 11.61
N ALA A 50 1.08 13.93 11.83
CA ALA A 50 0.75 14.43 13.15
C ALA A 50 -0.73 14.80 13.27
N GLN A 51 -1.27 14.64 14.46
CA GLN A 51 -2.47 15.35 14.91
C GLN A 51 -2.04 16.56 15.73
N GLU A 52 -2.83 17.63 15.71
CA GLU A 52 -2.62 18.78 16.58
C GLU A 52 -1.20 19.36 16.43
N ARG A 53 -0.74 19.51 15.19
CA ARG A 53 0.63 19.90 14.85
C ARG A 53 0.86 21.36 15.21
N ALA A 54 1.83 21.64 16.07
CA ALA A 54 2.16 23.01 16.44
C ALA A 54 2.63 23.84 15.24
N VAL A 55 2.02 25.02 15.08
CA VAL A 55 2.41 26.07 14.14
C VAL A 55 2.55 27.38 14.92
N GLY A 56 3.75 27.63 15.44
CA GLY A 56 3.97 28.70 16.40
C GLY A 56 3.10 28.50 17.66
N PRO A 57 2.26 29.47 18.05
CA PRO A 57 1.37 29.35 19.21
C PRO A 57 0.06 28.58 18.90
N PHE A 58 -0.17 28.23 17.64
CA PHE A 58 -1.40 27.57 17.18
C PHE A 58 -1.17 26.09 16.87
N ARG A 59 -2.25 25.37 16.57
CA ARG A 59 -2.21 23.93 16.27
C ARG A 59 -3.09 23.65 15.06
N ALA A 60 -2.53 22.97 14.07
CA ALA A 60 -3.26 22.44 12.93
C ALA A 60 -3.88 21.08 13.28
N ASP A 61 -5.10 20.81 12.81
CA ASP A 61 -5.84 19.61 13.19
C ASP A 61 -5.09 18.34 12.76
N LEU A 62 -4.80 18.20 11.46
CA LEU A 62 -4.02 17.09 10.92
C LEU A 62 -2.98 17.57 9.91
N LEU A 63 -1.77 17.03 10.06
CA LEU A 63 -0.74 17.06 9.04
C LEU A 63 -0.56 15.65 8.50
N CYS A 64 -0.72 15.51 7.20
CA CYS A 64 -0.51 14.28 6.47
C CYS A 64 0.55 14.47 5.38
N LYS A 65 0.98 13.38 4.78
CA LYS A 65 1.81 13.34 3.60
C LYS A 65 1.10 12.61 2.48
N ASP A 66 1.15 13.18 1.28
CA ASP A 66 0.79 12.47 0.07
C ASP A 66 1.92 11.50 -0.28
N ILE A 67 1.69 10.20 -0.19
CA ILE A 67 2.71 9.16 -0.42
C ILE A 67 3.20 9.22 -1.88
N GLY A 68 2.31 9.52 -2.82
CA GLY A 68 2.64 9.52 -4.25
C GLY A 68 3.57 10.66 -4.66
N THR A 69 3.44 11.83 -4.02
CA THR A 69 4.24 13.02 -4.37
C THR A 69 5.25 13.43 -3.30
N GLY A 70 5.15 12.85 -2.10
CA GLY A 70 5.94 13.24 -0.92
C GLY A 70 5.58 14.59 -0.33
N ARG A 71 4.52 15.26 -0.82
CA ARG A 71 4.14 16.62 -0.42
C ARG A 71 3.32 16.62 0.87
N TRP A 72 3.46 17.69 1.64
CA TRP A 72 2.67 17.93 2.84
C TRP A 72 1.22 18.28 2.51
N VAL A 73 0.30 17.66 3.24
CA VAL A 73 -1.15 17.85 3.17
C VAL A 73 -1.64 18.34 4.53
N LEU A 74 -2.10 19.58 4.58
CA LEU A 74 -2.77 20.15 5.74
C LEU A 74 -4.26 19.86 5.65
N ILE A 75 -4.86 19.33 6.71
CA ILE A 75 -6.31 19.13 6.82
C ILE A 75 -6.82 19.88 8.05
N GLU A 76 -7.82 20.73 7.86
CA GLU A 76 -8.61 21.34 8.93
C GLU A 76 -10.06 20.88 8.82
N ASN A 77 -10.68 20.57 9.95
CA ASN A 77 -12.03 20.02 9.99
C ASN A 77 -12.94 20.73 10.98
N GLN A 78 -14.18 21.00 10.55
CA GLN A 78 -15.22 21.58 11.39
C GLN A 78 -16.56 20.85 11.19
N LEU A 79 -17.33 20.69 12.26
CA LEU A 79 -18.66 20.04 12.25
C LEU A 79 -19.80 21.04 12.03
N GLU A 80 -19.46 22.30 11.75
CA GLU A 80 -20.40 23.38 11.49
C GLU A 80 -20.23 23.95 10.07
N ARG A 81 -20.96 25.02 9.78
CA ARG A 81 -20.76 25.82 8.57
C ARG A 81 -19.41 26.53 8.61
N THR A 82 -18.74 26.64 7.46
CA THR A 82 -17.50 27.38 7.31
C THR A 82 -17.54 28.83 7.83
N ASP A 83 -16.45 29.26 8.48
CA ASP A 83 -16.25 30.61 9.00
C ASP A 83 -14.88 31.21 8.60
N HIS A 84 -14.69 32.50 8.90
CA HIS A 84 -13.45 33.20 8.61
C HIS A 84 -12.28 32.81 9.52
N VAL A 85 -12.55 32.23 10.69
CA VAL A 85 -11.50 31.80 11.63
C VAL A 85 -10.73 30.65 11.01
N HIS A 86 -11.45 29.60 10.59
CA HIS A 86 -10.85 28.44 9.95
C HIS A 86 -10.20 28.79 8.60
N LEU A 87 -10.79 29.71 7.83
CA LEU A 87 -10.12 30.21 6.61
C LEU A 87 -8.77 30.86 6.91
N GLY A 88 -8.70 31.70 7.96
CA GLY A 88 -7.45 32.31 8.39
C GLY A 88 -6.43 31.28 8.89
N GLN A 89 -6.90 30.27 9.63
CA GLN A 89 -6.09 29.16 10.11
C GLN A 89 -5.46 28.37 8.95
N LEU A 90 -6.26 27.96 7.97
CA LEU A 90 -5.79 27.24 6.78
C LEU A 90 -4.60 27.93 6.10
N LEU A 91 -4.72 29.24 5.85
CA LEU A 91 -3.67 30.01 5.17
C LEU A 91 -2.43 30.18 6.06
N THR A 92 -2.64 30.45 7.34
CA THR A 92 -1.55 30.62 8.31
C THR A 92 -0.77 29.32 8.51
N TYR A 93 -1.47 28.19 8.63
CA TYR A 93 -0.84 26.89 8.86
C TYR A 93 -0.18 26.37 7.59
N ALA A 94 -0.79 26.55 6.43
CA ALA A 94 -0.18 26.16 5.16
C ALA A 94 1.18 26.85 4.96
N SER A 95 1.25 28.16 5.23
CA SER A 95 2.52 28.90 5.15
C SER A 95 3.55 28.46 6.20
N GLY A 96 3.13 28.21 7.45
CA GLY A 96 4.04 27.81 8.53
C GLY A 96 4.55 26.37 8.43
N LEU A 97 3.82 25.48 7.75
CA LEU A 97 4.18 24.08 7.54
C LEU A 97 4.77 23.80 6.15
N GLU A 98 4.85 24.82 5.29
CA GLU A 98 5.18 24.66 3.87
C GLU A 98 4.28 23.61 3.18
N ALA A 99 3.02 23.52 3.62
CA ALA A 99 2.04 22.60 3.07
C ALA A 99 1.45 23.17 1.79
N VAL A 100 1.64 22.42 0.70
CA VAL A 100 1.21 22.85 -0.64
C VAL A 100 -0.12 22.20 -1.03
N THR A 101 -0.62 21.23 -0.27
CA THR A 101 -2.00 20.73 -0.41
C THR A 101 -2.78 21.04 0.87
N ILE A 102 -3.93 21.68 0.71
CA ILE A 102 -4.78 22.18 1.78
C ILE A 102 -6.17 21.59 1.61
N VAL A 103 -6.70 20.97 2.66
CA VAL A 103 -8.00 20.29 2.66
C VAL A 103 -8.85 20.86 3.79
N TRP A 104 -9.95 21.51 3.44
CA TRP A 104 -10.91 22.03 4.41
C TRP A 104 -12.18 21.20 4.39
N ILE A 105 -12.49 20.54 5.52
CA ILE A 105 -13.67 19.70 5.68
C ILE A 105 -14.67 20.43 6.58
N ALA A 106 -15.92 20.52 6.15
CA ALA A 106 -16.98 21.18 6.89
C ALA A 106 -18.29 20.40 6.82
N ALA A 107 -19.23 20.65 7.74
CA ALA A 107 -20.61 20.17 7.55
C ALA A 107 -21.29 20.89 6.37
N ARG A 108 -20.96 22.18 6.19
CA ARG A 108 -21.50 22.99 5.10
C ARG A 108 -20.56 24.12 4.70
N PHE A 109 -20.38 24.34 3.40
CA PHE A 109 -19.68 25.49 2.87
C PHE A 109 -20.63 26.66 2.61
N THR A 110 -20.20 27.88 2.98
CA THR A 110 -20.75 29.09 2.39
C THR A 110 -20.24 29.26 0.95
N GLU A 111 -21.02 29.96 0.13
CA GLU A 111 -20.64 30.23 -1.25
C GLU A 111 -19.40 31.13 -1.32
N GLU A 112 -19.25 32.06 -0.38
CA GLU A 112 -18.11 32.96 -0.28
C GLU A 112 -16.82 32.19 0.03
N HIS A 113 -16.85 31.22 0.94
CA HIS A 113 -15.67 30.40 1.26
C HIS A 113 -15.34 29.43 0.13
N ARG A 114 -16.35 28.80 -0.48
CA ARG A 114 -16.19 27.98 -1.68
C ARG A 114 -15.52 28.77 -2.82
N SER A 115 -16.08 29.93 -3.15
CA SER A 115 -15.54 30.84 -4.17
C SER A 115 -14.15 31.37 -3.81
N THR A 116 -13.83 31.49 -2.52
CA THR A 116 -12.48 31.88 -2.08
C THR A 116 -11.46 30.78 -2.39
N LEU A 117 -11.78 29.52 -2.10
CA LEU A 117 -10.91 28.40 -2.44
C LEU A 117 -10.74 28.25 -3.97
N ASP A 118 -11.82 28.42 -4.73
CA ASP A 118 -11.75 28.45 -6.20
C ASP A 118 -10.85 29.58 -6.72
N TRP A 119 -10.96 30.77 -6.12
CA TRP A 119 -10.11 31.91 -6.47
C TRP A 119 -8.64 31.63 -6.17
N LEU A 120 -8.33 31.06 -5.00
CA LEU A 120 -6.97 30.65 -4.63
C LEU A 120 -6.39 29.66 -5.65
N ASN A 121 -7.13 28.60 -5.96
CA ASN A 121 -6.75 27.61 -6.98
C ASN A 121 -6.53 28.20 -8.39
N ARG A 122 -7.12 29.36 -8.69
CA ARG A 122 -6.94 30.04 -9.98
C ARG A 122 -5.71 30.94 -10.00
N ILE A 123 -5.33 31.52 -8.85
CA ILE A 123 -4.23 32.48 -8.79
C ILE A 123 -2.90 31.85 -8.40
N THR A 124 -2.91 30.65 -7.81
CA THR A 124 -1.70 29.88 -7.53
C THR A 124 -1.35 28.97 -8.70
N ASP A 125 -0.08 28.57 -8.80
CA ASP A 125 0.34 27.53 -9.76
C ASP A 125 -0.04 26.12 -9.27
N GLU A 126 0.27 25.10 -10.07
CA GLU A 126 -0.07 23.69 -9.82
C GLU A 126 0.61 23.07 -8.59
N SER A 127 1.57 23.78 -7.97
CA SER A 127 2.18 23.32 -6.73
C SER A 127 1.20 23.40 -5.57
N PHE A 128 0.33 24.43 -5.56
CA PHE A 128 -0.66 24.65 -4.51
C PHE A 128 -2.03 24.08 -4.88
N ARG A 129 -2.68 23.43 -3.92
CA ARG A 129 -3.96 22.76 -4.12
C ARG A 129 -4.87 23.02 -2.94
N PHE A 130 -6.04 23.63 -3.18
CA PHE A 130 -7.03 23.89 -2.16
C PHE A 130 -8.29 23.06 -2.41
N PHE A 131 -8.67 22.25 -1.43
CA PHE A 131 -9.88 21.44 -1.45
C PHE A 131 -10.88 21.93 -0.41
N GLY A 132 -12.15 22.03 -0.81
CA GLY A 132 -13.27 22.18 0.09
C GLY A 132 -14.15 20.94 0.01
N LEU A 133 -14.47 20.33 1.15
CA LEU A 133 -15.30 19.14 1.22
C LEU A 133 -16.42 19.30 2.25
N GLU A 134 -17.62 18.90 1.86
CA GLU A 134 -18.73 18.72 2.79
C GLU A 134 -18.79 17.27 3.28
N VAL A 135 -18.75 17.06 4.60
CA VAL A 135 -18.92 15.75 5.22
C VAL A 135 -20.38 15.50 5.58
N GLU A 136 -20.87 14.33 5.20
CA GLU A 136 -22.20 13.83 5.54
C GLU A 136 -22.09 12.44 6.17
N LEU A 137 -23.08 12.06 6.99
CA LEU A 137 -23.24 10.71 7.48
C LEU A 137 -24.50 10.08 6.89
N TRP A 138 -24.38 8.84 6.43
CA TRP A 138 -25.47 8.09 5.81
C TRP A 138 -25.60 6.69 6.39
N ARG A 139 -26.81 6.13 6.45
CA ARG A 139 -27.02 4.72 6.80
C ARG A 139 -28.11 4.07 5.95
N ILE A 140 -28.15 2.74 5.96
CA ILE A 140 -29.23 1.95 5.36
C ILE A 140 -29.85 1.07 6.44
N GLY A 141 -31.10 1.34 6.81
CA GLY A 141 -31.78 0.62 7.88
C GLY A 141 -31.01 0.71 9.20
N ALA A 142 -30.68 -0.44 9.79
CA ALA A 142 -29.96 -0.53 11.07
C ALA A 142 -28.43 -0.63 10.92
N SER A 143 -27.86 -0.29 9.76
CA SER A 143 -26.40 -0.29 9.58
C SER A 143 -25.72 0.78 10.45
N ALA A 144 -24.41 0.61 10.67
CA ALA A 144 -23.58 1.72 11.14
C ALA A 144 -23.67 2.91 10.15
N ALA A 145 -23.50 4.12 10.69
CA ALA A 145 -23.38 5.33 9.88
C ALA A 145 -22.07 5.29 9.10
N ALA A 146 -22.13 5.68 7.83
CA ALA A 146 -21.02 5.73 6.90
C ALA A 146 -20.75 7.18 6.51
N PRO A 147 -19.49 7.64 6.59
CA PRO A 147 -19.11 8.98 6.14
C PRO A 147 -19.14 9.06 4.62
N LYS A 148 -19.51 10.24 4.12
CA LYS A 148 -19.39 10.61 2.72
C LYS A 148 -18.80 12.00 2.63
N PHE A 149 -17.68 12.12 1.93
CA PHE A 149 -17.06 13.40 1.62
C PHE A 149 -17.47 13.84 0.22
N ASN A 150 -18.06 15.03 0.12
CA ASN A 150 -18.50 15.63 -1.13
C ASN A 150 -17.58 16.81 -1.46
N ILE A 151 -16.86 16.74 -2.58
CA ILE A 151 -15.99 17.85 -3.00
C ILE A 151 -16.85 19.00 -3.53
N VAL A 152 -16.72 20.17 -2.90
CA VAL A 152 -17.41 21.41 -3.28
C VAL A 152 -16.48 22.46 -3.90
N SER A 153 -15.18 22.34 -3.66
CA SER A 153 -14.11 23.14 -4.29
C SER A 153 -12.87 22.27 -4.51
N LYS A 154 -12.21 22.43 -5.65
CA LYS A 154 -11.00 21.69 -6.02
C LYS A 154 -10.17 22.50 -7.04
N PRO A 155 -8.89 22.18 -7.24
CA PRO A 155 -8.08 22.80 -8.29
C PRO A 155 -8.72 22.65 -9.67
N ASN A 156 -8.56 23.67 -10.54
CA ASN A 156 -9.24 23.73 -11.84
C ASN A 156 -8.96 22.50 -12.72
N ASP A 157 -7.70 22.06 -12.73
CA ASP A 157 -7.29 20.87 -13.47
C ASP A 157 -7.56 19.57 -12.75
N TRP A 158 -8.04 19.56 -11.49
CA TRP A 158 -8.24 18.35 -10.68
C TRP A 158 -9.23 17.35 -11.29
N SER A 159 -10.29 17.83 -11.95
CA SER A 159 -11.25 16.93 -12.63
C SER A 159 -10.63 16.20 -13.82
N HIS A 160 -9.72 16.88 -14.52
CA HIS A 160 -9.00 16.34 -15.66
C HIS A 160 -7.73 15.61 -15.19
N SER A 161 -7.05 16.00 -14.13
CA SER A 161 -5.85 15.37 -13.59
C SER A 161 -6.16 14.19 -12.65
N VAL A 162 -7.30 14.13 -11.97
CA VAL A 162 -7.72 12.89 -11.27
C VAL A 162 -8.26 11.85 -12.25
N ALA A 163 -8.79 12.26 -13.41
CA ALA A 163 -9.27 11.32 -14.43
C ALA A 163 -8.22 10.98 -15.51
N HIS A 164 -7.25 11.86 -15.80
CA HIS A 164 -6.13 11.64 -16.74
C HIS A 164 -4.77 11.45 -16.05
N ALA A 165 -4.46 12.01 -14.88
CA ALA A 165 -3.19 11.72 -14.20
C ALA A 165 -3.31 10.45 -13.33
N ALA A 166 -4.41 10.24 -12.60
CA ALA A 166 -4.62 8.96 -11.88
C ALA A 166 -5.04 7.77 -12.79
N ARG A 167 -5.30 8.00 -14.09
CA ARG A 167 -5.44 6.92 -15.09
C ARG A 167 -4.33 6.90 -16.13
N ALA A 168 -3.74 8.01 -16.55
CA ALA A 168 -2.69 7.99 -17.58
C ALA A 168 -1.28 8.19 -17.04
N ILE A 169 -1.09 8.47 -15.74
CA ILE A 169 0.19 8.27 -15.05
C ILE A 169 0.09 6.98 -14.22
N ASP A 170 -1.03 6.68 -13.57
CA ASP A 170 -1.19 5.38 -12.88
C ASP A 170 -1.42 4.22 -13.88
N ASP A 171 -2.30 4.27 -14.90
CA ASP A 171 -2.29 3.22 -15.97
C ASP A 171 -1.16 3.41 -16.98
N ALA A 172 -0.26 4.39 -16.88
CA ALA A 172 0.97 4.37 -17.69
C ALA A 172 2.17 3.91 -16.89
N GLU A 173 2.32 4.27 -15.62
CA GLU A 173 3.43 3.91 -14.73
C GLU A 173 3.12 2.64 -13.92
N LEU A 174 1.86 2.38 -13.50
CA LEU A 174 1.44 1.02 -13.12
C LEU A 174 1.35 0.14 -14.35
N SER A 175 0.94 0.61 -15.53
CA SER A 175 1.04 -0.24 -16.73
C SER A 175 2.50 -0.48 -17.09
N GLU A 176 3.38 0.51 -17.10
CA GLU A 176 4.80 0.35 -17.40
C GLU A 176 5.45 -0.51 -16.33
N THR A 177 5.19 -0.29 -15.03
CA THR A 177 5.68 -1.15 -13.94
C THR A 177 5.11 -2.57 -14.07
N ARG A 178 3.83 -2.75 -14.40
CA ARG A 178 3.19 -4.07 -14.56
C ARG A 178 3.64 -4.78 -15.84
N VAL A 179 3.87 -4.03 -16.91
CA VAL A 179 4.42 -4.49 -18.19
C VAL A 179 5.88 -4.87 -17.97
N PHE A 180 6.66 -4.02 -17.31
CA PHE A 180 8.02 -4.28 -16.86
C PHE A 180 8.08 -5.54 -16.01
N GLN A 181 7.29 -5.66 -14.94
CA GLN A 181 7.23 -6.86 -14.09
C GLN A 181 6.89 -8.09 -14.92
N ARG A 182 5.86 -8.01 -15.77
CA ARG A 182 5.46 -9.09 -16.65
C ARG A 182 6.57 -9.46 -17.65
N ASN A 183 7.28 -8.48 -18.21
CA ASN A 183 8.34 -8.68 -19.19
C ASN A 183 9.60 -9.26 -18.54
N TYR A 184 9.97 -8.75 -17.37
CA TYR A 184 11.03 -9.28 -16.52
C TYR A 184 10.76 -10.76 -16.22
N TRP A 185 9.56 -11.09 -15.73
CA TRP A 185 9.19 -12.49 -15.47
C TRP A 185 9.10 -13.34 -16.75
N ALA A 186 8.75 -12.76 -17.90
CA ALA A 186 8.84 -13.46 -19.18
C ALA A 186 10.30 -13.80 -19.53
N GLY A 187 11.24 -12.90 -19.27
CA GLY A 187 12.68 -13.17 -19.41
C GLY A 187 13.16 -14.26 -18.44
N LEU A 188 12.74 -14.21 -17.18
CA LEU A 188 13.03 -15.27 -16.21
C LEU A 188 12.47 -16.64 -16.67
N ASN A 189 11.25 -16.67 -17.22
CA ASN A 189 10.65 -17.90 -17.73
C ASN A 189 11.48 -18.50 -18.88
N GLN A 190 12.00 -17.67 -19.79
CA GLN A 190 12.91 -18.13 -20.84
C GLN A 190 14.20 -18.71 -20.25
N ALA A 191 14.78 -18.05 -19.23
CA ALA A 191 15.95 -18.57 -18.54
C ALA A 191 15.67 -19.90 -17.81
N LEU A 192 14.50 -20.05 -17.17
CA LEU A 192 14.07 -21.30 -16.54
C LEU A 192 13.85 -22.42 -17.58
N GLN A 193 13.23 -22.11 -18.72
CA GLN A 193 13.06 -23.06 -19.83
C GLN A 193 14.41 -23.50 -20.40
N HIS A 194 15.34 -22.57 -20.61
CA HIS A 194 16.68 -22.86 -21.10
C HIS A 194 17.49 -23.70 -20.11
N ALA A 195 17.35 -23.42 -18.81
CA ALA A 195 18.01 -24.17 -17.75
C ALA A 195 17.49 -25.63 -17.65
N GLY A 196 16.27 -25.92 -18.12
CA GLY A 196 15.71 -27.28 -18.17
C GLY A 196 15.58 -27.98 -16.81
N GLY A 197 15.50 -27.21 -15.72
CA GLY A 197 15.44 -27.70 -14.36
C GLY A 197 14.03 -28.07 -13.88
N PRO A 198 13.89 -28.51 -12.61
CA PRO A 198 12.60 -28.88 -12.04
C PRO A 198 11.62 -27.70 -11.85
N VAL A 199 12.12 -26.47 -11.81
CA VAL A 199 11.27 -25.27 -11.75
C VAL A 199 10.88 -24.89 -13.17
N SER A 200 9.61 -25.15 -13.52
CA SER A 200 9.09 -24.85 -14.85
C SER A 200 9.02 -23.35 -15.13
N GLY A 201 9.52 -22.95 -16.30
CA GLY A 201 9.30 -21.62 -16.88
C GLY A 201 7.98 -21.50 -17.65
N ASP A 202 7.13 -22.53 -17.68
CA ASP A 202 5.77 -22.46 -18.24
C ASP A 202 4.80 -21.88 -17.21
N ARG A 203 5.02 -20.62 -16.86
CA ARG A 203 4.20 -19.86 -15.92
C ARG A 203 3.72 -18.61 -16.64
N LYS A 204 2.44 -18.25 -16.47
CA LYS A 204 1.98 -16.95 -16.95
C LYS A 204 2.71 -15.84 -16.16
N PRO A 205 3.52 -14.98 -16.80
CA PRO A 205 4.16 -13.87 -16.12
C PRO A 205 3.11 -12.95 -15.49
N GLN A 206 3.32 -12.52 -14.26
CA GLN A 206 2.34 -11.71 -13.51
C GLN A 206 2.77 -10.24 -13.41
N PRO A 207 1.81 -9.30 -13.46
CA PRO A 207 2.07 -7.88 -13.27
C PRO A 207 2.23 -7.53 -11.77
N GLN A 208 3.20 -8.16 -11.10
CA GLN A 208 3.46 -7.97 -9.66
C GLN A 208 4.95 -8.21 -9.32
N PRO A 209 5.47 -7.75 -8.17
CA PRO A 209 6.91 -7.82 -7.85
C PRO A 209 7.43 -9.18 -7.36
N TRP A 210 6.63 -10.24 -7.45
CA TRP A 210 7.06 -11.61 -7.14
C TRP A 210 6.43 -12.65 -8.06
N MET A 211 7.12 -13.78 -8.21
CA MET A 211 6.59 -14.99 -8.84
C MET A 211 6.76 -16.18 -7.90
N THR A 212 5.75 -17.03 -7.86
CA THR A 212 5.72 -18.22 -7.00
C THR A 212 5.84 -19.49 -7.85
N TYR A 213 6.49 -20.51 -7.33
CA TYR A 213 6.66 -21.82 -7.96
C TYR A 213 6.40 -22.92 -6.93
N ALA A 214 5.79 -24.01 -7.39
CA ALA A 214 5.52 -25.15 -6.53
C ALA A 214 6.83 -25.86 -6.13
N ILE A 215 6.87 -26.37 -4.90
CA ILE A 215 7.95 -27.25 -4.41
C ILE A 215 7.43 -28.64 -3.99
N GLY A 216 6.14 -28.90 -4.22
CA GLY A 216 5.53 -30.22 -4.00
C GLY A 216 4.95 -30.47 -2.60
N ARG A 217 4.83 -29.46 -1.73
CA ARG A 217 4.13 -29.57 -0.43
C ARG A 217 3.27 -28.33 -0.15
N SER A 218 2.03 -28.53 0.30
CA SER A 218 1.15 -27.45 0.72
C SER A 218 1.75 -26.66 1.89
N GLY A 219 1.60 -25.33 1.89
CA GLY A 219 2.21 -24.44 2.88
C GLY A 219 3.70 -24.14 2.64
N PHE A 220 4.30 -24.69 1.58
CA PHE A 220 5.68 -24.40 1.16
C PHE A 220 5.69 -24.01 -0.31
N GLN A 221 6.44 -22.97 -0.65
CA GLN A 221 6.59 -22.53 -2.03
C GLN A 221 7.96 -21.94 -2.28
N LEU A 222 8.45 -22.08 -3.51
CA LEU A 222 9.57 -21.28 -3.98
C LEU A 222 9.01 -19.94 -4.45
N GLN A 223 9.74 -18.87 -4.16
CA GLN A 223 9.36 -17.53 -4.58
C GLN A 223 10.59 -16.80 -5.09
N THR A 224 10.39 -15.97 -6.10
CA THR A 224 11.35 -14.95 -6.52
C THR A 224 10.72 -13.59 -6.31
N VAL A 225 11.54 -12.62 -5.89
CA VAL A 225 11.12 -11.25 -5.62
C VAL A 225 12.10 -10.30 -6.29
N MET A 226 11.56 -9.29 -6.96
CA MET A 226 12.32 -8.11 -7.38
C MET A 226 12.00 -6.96 -6.42
N SER A 227 13.01 -6.19 -6.02
CA SER A 227 12.82 -5.07 -5.10
C SER A 227 13.59 -3.84 -5.56
N ARG A 228 12.88 -2.88 -6.17
CA ARG A 228 13.43 -1.58 -6.59
C ARG A 228 14.03 -0.77 -5.42
N PRO A 229 13.33 -0.57 -4.28
CA PRO A 229 13.85 0.27 -3.20
C PRO A 229 15.11 -0.30 -2.52
N LYS A 230 15.37 -1.60 -2.70
CA LYS A 230 16.51 -2.30 -2.09
C LYS A 230 17.54 -2.75 -3.12
N SER A 231 17.36 -2.39 -4.40
CA SER A 231 18.19 -2.77 -5.54
C SER A 231 18.71 -4.21 -5.44
N HIS A 232 17.78 -5.15 -5.34
CA HIS A 232 18.09 -6.57 -5.33
C HIS A 232 17.01 -7.43 -5.98
N VAL A 233 17.42 -8.64 -6.32
CA VAL A 233 16.52 -9.75 -6.62
C VAL A 233 16.80 -10.90 -5.66
N ARG A 234 15.76 -11.65 -5.32
CA ARG A 234 15.82 -12.68 -4.28
C ARG A 234 15.15 -13.95 -4.75
N ALA A 235 15.78 -15.09 -4.46
CA ALA A 235 15.15 -16.40 -4.56
C ALA A 235 15.00 -16.97 -3.15
N GLU A 236 13.84 -17.52 -2.82
CA GLU A 236 13.53 -17.97 -1.47
C GLU A 236 12.65 -19.22 -1.45
N LEU A 237 12.77 -19.99 -0.36
CA LEU A 237 11.72 -20.88 0.12
C LEU A 237 10.87 -20.08 1.11
N ALA A 238 9.60 -19.87 0.79
CA ALA A 238 8.61 -19.28 1.69
C ALA A 238 7.81 -20.40 2.37
N ILE A 239 7.66 -20.28 3.69
CA ILE A 239 6.91 -21.20 4.54
C ILE A 239 5.69 -20.46 5.08
N LEU A 240 4.52 -20.85 4.58
CA LEU A 240 3.21 -20.24 4.82
C LEU A 240 2.31 -21.10 5.72
N ALA A 241 2.78 -22.28 6.16
CA ALA A 241 2.02 -23.17 7.02
C ALA A 241 1.77 -22.56 8.42
N ASP A 242 0.71 -22.97 9.11
CA ASP A 242 0.33 -22.45 10.44
C ASP A 242 1.48 -22.51 11.46
N GLN A 243 2.33 -23.54 11.37
CA GLN A 243 3.52 -23.74 12.20
C GLN A 243 4.83 -23.31 11.50
N ALA A 244 4.79 -22.24 10.69
CA ALA A 244 5.93 -21.81 9.87
C ALA A 244 7.23 -21.64 10.66
N LYS A 245 7.16 -21.09 11.88
CA LYS A 245 8.34 -20.90 12.75
C LYS A 245 8.95 -22.23 13.20
N ASP A 246 8.12 -23.20 13.58
CA ASP A 246 8.59 -24.53 13.97
C ASP A 246 9.24 -25.26 12.78
N TYR A 247 8.64 -25.14 11.59
CA TYR A 247 9.21 -25.68 10.36
C TYR A 247 10.53 -25.00 9.97
N LEU A 248 10.64 -23.68 10.09
CA LEU A 248 11.89 -22.95 9.88
C LEU A 248 12.97 -23.43 10.85
N ALA A 249 12.66 -23.47 12.15
CA ALA A 249 13.58 -23.92 13.19
C ALA A 249 14.06 -25.36 12.92
N ARG A 250 13.15 -26.24 12.49
CA ARG A 250 13.48 -27.63 12.14
C ARG A 250 14.37 -27.73 10.90
N LEU A 251 14.14 -26.92 9.87
CA LEU A 251 15.04 -26.87 8.70
C LEU A 251 16.41 -26.28 9.07
N GLN A 252 16.43 -25.30 9.96
CA GLN A 252 17.64 -24.62 10.41
C GLN A 252 18.59 -25.55 11.17
N THR A 253 18.11 -26.66 11.75
CA THR A 253 19.00 -27.68 12.33
C THR A 253 19.86 -28.40 11.28
N GLN A 254 19.51 -28.28 10.00
CA GLN A 254 20.25 -28.84 8.86
C GLN A 254 21.00 -27.74 8.08
N LYS A 255 21.13 -26.53 8.63
CA LYS A 255 21.66 -25.36 7.92
C LYS A 255 23.00 -25.63 7.23
N ASP A 256 23.99 -26.13 7.97
CA ASP A 256 25.35 -26.32 7.43
C ASP A 256 25.38 -27.35 6.29
N GLU A 257 24.55 -28.40 6.39
CA GLU A 257 24.42 -29.41 5.34
C GLU A 257 23.77 -28.81 4.09
N ILE A 258 22.68 -28.06 4.27
CA ILE A 258 21.94 -27.39 3.20
C ILE A 258 22.84 -26.38 2.46
N GLU A 259 23.52 -25.50 3.17
CA GLU A 259 24.38 -24.47 2.57
C GLU A 259 25.59 -25.09 1.86
N ARG A 260 26.13 -26.22 2.37
CA ARG A 260 27.17 -26.99 1.70
C ARG A 260 26.68 -27.66 0.41
N GLU A 261 25.48 -28.23 0.40
CA GLU A 261 24.89 -28.85 -0.80
C GLU A 261 24.53 -27.81 -1.87
N LEU A 262 24.10 -26.61 -1.44
CA LEU A 262 23.83 -25.48 -2.32
C LEU A 262 25.10 -24.83 -2.85
N GLY A 263 26.17 -24.82 -2.06
CA GLY A 263 27.42 -24.13 -2.37
C GLY A 263 27.37 -22.61 -2.16
N PHE A 264 26.40 -22.13 -1.38
CA PHE A 264 26.25 -20.71 -1.02
C PHE A 264 25.46 -20.55 0.29
N PRO A 265 25.71 -19.47 1.04
CA PRO A 265 25.01 -19.22 2.31
C PRO A 265 23.56 -18.75 2.07
N LEU A 266 22.72 -18.94 3.09
CA LEU A 266 21.32 -18.52 3.09
C LEU A 266 21.01 -17.58 4.26
N LYS A 267 20.01 -16.73 4.08
CA LYS A 267 19.38 -15.94 5.14
C LYS A 267 18.14 -16.68 5.64
N TRP A 268 18.06 -16.88 6.95
CA TRP A 268 16.98 -17.59 7.64
C TRP A 268 16.23 -16.57 8.49
N GLU A 269 15.00 -16.25 8.10
CA GLU A 269 14.30 -15.08 8.64
C GLU A 269 12.85 -15.41 9.03
N GLU A 270 12.46 -14.97 10.22
CA GLU A 270 11.06 -14.70 10.54
C GLU A 270 10.71 -13.33 9.96
N VAL A 271 9.62 -13.23 9.19
CA VAL A 271 9.25 -11.96 8.56
C VAL A 271 8.54 -11.08 9.60
N PRO A 272 9.05 -9.88 9.92
CA PRO A 272 8.43 -9.02 10.94
C PRO A 272 6.97 -8.69 10.58
N GLY A 273 6.07 -8.85 11.54
CA GLY A 273 4.64 -8.54 11.36
C GLY A 273 3.87 -9.55 10.49
N ARG A 274 4.46 -10.68 10.10
CA ARG A 274 3.78 -11.72 9.32
C ARG A 274 3.94 -13.11 9.97
N HIS A 275 2.98 -13.98 9.71
CA HIS A 275 3.05 -15.39 10.11
C HIS A 275 4.04 -16.20 9.26
N GLU A 276 4.40 -15.71 8.08
CA GLU A 276 5.32 -16.40 7.16
C GLU A 276 6.78 -16.33 7.63
N THR A 277 7.53 -17.38 7.31
CA THR A 277 8.99 -17.40 7.46
C THR A 277 9.63 -17.73 6.11
N ARG A 278 10.92 -17.41 5.97
CA ARG A 278 11.64 -17.65 4.72
C ARG A 278 13.08 -18.06 4.89
N VAL A 279 13.57 -18.77 3.89
CA VAL A 279 14.99 -19.08 3.67
C VAL A 279 15.39 -18.54 2.31
N SER A 280 16.30 -17.57 2.26
CA SER A 280 16.51 -16.78 1.04
C SER A 280 17.98 -16.62 0.65
N SER A 281 18.21 -16.43 -0.65
CA SER A 281 19.45 -15.97 -1.24
C SER A 281 19.15 -14.69 -2.01
N GLU A 282 19.99 -13.68 -1.88
CA GLU A 282 19.83 -12.37 -2.52
C GLU A 282 21.00 -12.07 -3.45
N LEU A 283 20.69 -11.45 -4.60
CA LEU A 283 21.65 -10.78 -5.46
C LEU A 283 21.45 -9.28 -5.25
N THR A 284 22.39 -8.64 -4.55
CA THR A 284 22.33 -7.21 -4.21
C THR A 284 23.07 -6.36 -5.24
N ASN A 285 22.85 -5.04 -5.19
CA ASN A 285 23.45 -4.06 -6.10
C ASN A 285 23.07 -4.33 -7.57
N VAL A 286 21.84 -4.78 -7.79
CA VAL A 286 21.25 -4.95 -9.12
C VAL A 286 19.94 -4.20 -9.17
N ASP A 287 19.75 -3.43 -10.23
CA ASP A 287 18.49 -2.76 -10.48
C ASP A 287 17.64 -3.63 -11.42
N PRO A 288 16.48 -4.13 -10.98
CA PRO A 288 15.57 -4.85 -11.85
C PRO A 288 15.17 -4.03 -13.09
N GLU A 289 15.16 -2.70 -13.03
CA GLU A 289 14.78 -1.83 -14.16
C GLU A 289 15.89 -1.70 -15.24
N THR A 290 17.10 -2.16 -14.96
CA THR A 290 18.20 -2.17 -15.94
C THR A 290 18.08 -3.38 -16.88
N GLU A 291 17.35 -3.23 -17.98
CA GLU A 291 17.09 -4.30 -18.97
C GLU A 291 18.35 -4.96 -19.54
N SER A 292 19.44 -4.20 -19.69
CA SER A 292 20.71 -4.73 -20.19
C SER A 292 21.39 -5.73 -19.25
N ASP A 293 21.04 -5.71 -17.96
CA ASP A 293 21.55 -6.65 -16.93
C ASP A 293 20.59 -7.83 -16.69
N TRP A 294 19.40 -7.83 -17.30
CA TRP A 294 18.42 -8.91 -17.15
C TRP A 294 18.98 -10.31 -17.42
N PRO A 295 19.79 -10.56 -18.46
CA PRO A 295 20.35 -11.90 -18.68
C PRO A 295 21.09 -12.43 -17.46
N ARG A 296 21.93 -11.59 -16.83
CA ARG A 296 22.69 -11.96 -15.62
C ARG A 296 21.76 -12.22 -14.44
N GLN A 297 20.78 -11.34 -14.22
CA GLN A 297 19.84 -11.47 -13.10
C GLN A 297 18.95 -12.72 -13.25
N HIS A 298 18.43 -12.96 -14.45
CA HIS A 298 17.58 -14.10 -14.77
C HIS A 298 18.35 -15.42 -14.69
N ASP A 299 19.59 -15.48 -15.21
CA ASP A 299 20.44 -16.65 -15.07
C ASP A 299 20.72 -16.95 -13.60
N TRP A 300 21.00 -15.93 -12.80
CA TRP A 300 21.20 -16.09 -11.37
C TRP A 300 19.93 -16.62 -10.67
N LEU A 301 18.77 -16.03 -10.97
CA LEU A 301 17.47 -16.44 -10.40
C LEU A 301 17.10 -17.88 -10.80
N ALA A 302 17.24 -18.23 -12.09
CA ALA A 302 16.93 -19.56 -12.58
C ALA A 302 17.83 -20.62 -11.93
N ASN A 303 19.14 -20.34 -11.80
CA ASN A 303 20.08 -21.22 -11.10
C ASN A 303 19.73 -21.37 -9.62
N ARG A 304 19.37 -20.26 -8.94
CA ARG A 304 19.00 -20.30 -7.52
C ARG A 304 17.69 -21.03 -7.27
N LEU A 305 16.65 -20.77 -8.06
CA LEU A 305 15.36 -21.47 -7.95
C LEU A 305 15.53 -22.99 -8.15
N ASN A 306 16.27 -23.41 -9.18
CA ASN A 306 16.52 -24.83 -9.43
C ASN A 306 17.37 -25.50 -8.33
N ALA A 307 18.39 -24.80 -7.82
CA ALA A 307 19.20 -25.28 -6.70
C ALA A 307 18.35 -25.42 -5.43
N LEU A 308 17.54 -24.40 -5.09
CA LEU A 308 16.62 -24.45 -3.97
C LEU A 308 15.61 -25.59 -4.12
N HIS A 309 15.01 -25.78 -5.30
CA HIS A 309 14.11 -26.90 -5.55
C HIS A 309 14.81 -28.25 -5.29
N ARG A 310 15.99 -28.45 -5.89
CA ARG A 310 16.75 -29.71 -5.75
C ARG A 310 17.03 -30.06 -4.29
N VAL A 311 17.46 -29.09 -3.50
CA VAL A 311 17.86 -29.29 -2.10
C VAL A 311 16.65 -29.37 -1.16
N PHE A 312 15.64 -28.51 -1.36
CA PHE A 312 14.52 -28.42 -0.44
C PHE A 312 13.36 -29.36 -0.76
N ALA A 313 13.09 -29.75 -2.01
CA ALA A 313 11.87 -30.50 -2.36
C ALA A 313 11.70 -31.81 -1.56
N THR A 314 12.76 -32.61 -1.43
CA THR A 314 12.71 -33.83 -0.61
C THR A 314 12.65 -33.49 0.88
N ARG A 315 13.45 -32.51 1.33
CA ARG A 315 13.53 -32.11 2.74
C ARG A 315 12.17 -31.62 3.24
N VAL A 316 11.51 -30.72 2.51
CA VAL A 316 10.18 -30.25 2.87
C VAL A 316 9.15 -31.35 2.77
N ARG A 317 9.23 -32.30 1.82
CA ARG A 317 8.28 -33.42 1.74
C ARG A 317 8.31 -34.33 2.98
N THR A 318 9.48 -34.55 3.57
CA THR A 318 9.66 -35.42 4.75
C THR A 318 9.77 -34.65 6.07
N LEU A 319 9.51 -33.35 6.05
CA LEU A 319 9.67 -32.48 7.22
C LEU A 319 8.47 -32.64 8.16
N GLU A 320 8.59 -33.53 9.13
CA GLU A 320 7.60 -33.70 10.20
C GLU A 320 7.97 -32.84 11.42
N LEU A 321 6.96 -32.24 12.04
CA LEU A 321 7.08 -31.67 13.37
C LEU A 321 6.80 -32.80 14.38
N ALA A 322 7.50 -32.79 15.51
CA ALA A 322 7.14 -33.70 16.59
C ALA A 322 5.69 -33.40 16.99
N SER A 323 4.84 -34.43 17.05
CA SER A 323 3.48 -34.27 17.55
C SER A 323 3.55 -33.69 18.96
N SER A 324 2.94 -32.52 19.16
CA SER A 324 2.64 -32.07 20.52
C SER A 324 1.78 -33.15 21.17
N PRO A 325 2.10 -33.61 22.39
CA PRO A 325 1.19 -34.50 23.10
C PRO A 325 -0.15 -33.79 23.22
N ALA A 326 -1.19 -34.41 22.66
CA ALA A 326 -2.54 -33.91 22.74
C ALA A 326 -2.85 -33.63 24.22
N SER A 327 -3.16 -32.37 24.52
CA SER A 327 -3.63 -31.96 25.84
C SER A 327 -4.89 -32.77 26.18
N ALA A 328 -4.73 -33.68 27.14
CA ALA A 328 -5.82 -34.44 27.76
C ALA A 328 -6.62 -33.58 28.74
#